data_AF-A0AA39XWU9-F1
#
_entry.id   AF-A0AA39XWU9-F1
#
_cell.length_a   1.000
_cell.length_b   1.000
_cell.length_c   1.000
_cell.angle_alpha   90.00
_cell.angle_beta   90.00
_cell.angle_gamma   90.00
#
_symmetry.space_group_name_H-M   'P 1'
#
loop_
_entity.id
_entity.type
_entity.pdbx_description
1 polymer ?
#
loop_
_entity_poly.entity_id
_entity_poly.type
_entity_poly.pdbx_seq_one_letter_code
_entity_poly.pdbx_strand_id
1 'polypeptide(L)'
;MPDYTDWRGLLTASERYDNIQRISTKIAAAGIGHSGFEIENEAYESALCREDYDAACTAALSAATAAAASATDAAPGTPHVPSEEESPETDPDEEPGIQIGPYESCHYVASGVTAEVYRSRDRALKVIVETRDIEPHNPAREAKVLGLLQRPCIPLLETFWDQEQRFVLAFPYMPLTLGGLLDRGSPLTDKQIRAIFADLFTALRQIHSHGIIHRDIKPSAILLASPSGPAYLSDFGTAWHPQLSTMTEPAYTKILDIGTGPYRAPEVLFGNKSYGTAVDMWGSGAMLAECCRRPTPKPLFESRAVHEDGNQLGLILSIFKTIGSPTRETWPEAVKFKTPPFDIYRVFERRGWESVLPEVAPHWRELVSALVRYNSSRATAEQVGILNPFFFATLLTSPFSIKALQYPCLHE
;
A
#
# COMPACT_ATOMS: atom_id res chain seq x y z
N MET A 1 -12.87 -27.85 -39.12
CA MET A 1 -11.58 -27.54 -38.48
C MET A 1 -11.90 -27.07 -37.08
N PRO A 2 -11.30 -27.64 -36.01
CA PRO A 2 -11.66 -27.26 -34.66
C PRO A 2 -11.16 -25.84 -34.37
N ASP A 3 -12.03 -25.09 -33.70
CA ASP A 3 -11.90 -23.70 -33.32
C ASP A 3 -10.80 -23.58 -32.25
N TYR A 4 -9.60 -23.12 -32.63
CA TYR A 4 -8.56 -22.75 -31.66
C TYR A 4 -8.93 -21.39 -31.08
N THR A 5 -9.91 -21.38 -30.18
CA THR A 5 -10.09 -20.29 -29.23
C THR A 5 -8.75 -20.09 -28.53
N ASP A 6 -8.20 -18.88 -28.59
CA ASP A 6 -6.99 -18.47 -27.86
C ASP A 6 -7.29 -18.50 -26.35
N TRP A 7 -7.28 -19.71 -25.81
CA TRP A 7 -7.61 -19.97 -24.42
C TRP A 7 -6.58 -19.35 -23.47
N ARG A 8 -5.35 -19.12 -23.96
CA ARG A 8 -4.30 -18.41 -23.23
C ARG A 8 -4.63 -16.93 -23.06
N GLY A 9 -5.25 -16.31 -24.06
CA GLY A 9 -5.81 -14.96 -23.97
C GLY A 9 -7.03 -14.84 -23.05
N LEU A 10 -7.75 -15.96 -22.82
CA LEU A 10 -8.90 -16.03 -21.90
C LEU A 10 -8.52 -16.42 -20.47
N LEU A 11 -7.32 -16.99 -20.27
CA LEU A 11 -6.78 -17.32 -18.96
C LEU A 11 -6.22 -16.05 -18.32
N THR A 12 -6.95 -15.54 -17.32
CA THR A 12 -6.54 -14.33 -16.62
C THR A 12 -5.34 -14.58 -15.72
N ALA A 13 -4.52 -13.56 -15.49
CA ALA A 13 -3.42 -13.63 -14.54
C ALA A 13 -3.90 -14.02 -13.12
N SER A 14 -5.13 -13.67 -12.76
CA SER A 14 -5.74 -14.05 -11.48
C SER A 14 -6.01 -15.56 -11.39
N GLU A 15 -6.50 -16.19 -12.46
CA GLU A 15 -6.73 -17.64 -12.49
C GLU A 15 -5.41 -18.42 -12.41
N ARG A 16 -4.37 -17.95 -13.12
CA ARG A 16 -3.02 -18.52 -13.02
C ARG A 16 -2.46 -18.39 -11.61
N TYR A 17 -2.60 -17.21 -11.01
CA TYR A 17 -2.14 -16.95 -9.65
C TYR A 17 -2.88 -17.80 -8.62
N ASP A 18 -4.21 -17.95 -8.73
CA ASP A 18 -4.99 -18.83 -7.85
C ASP A 18 -4.54 -20.28 -7.95
N ASN A 19 -4.24 -20.76 -9.16
CA ASN A 19 -3.67 -22.09 -9.37
C ASN A 19 -2.28 -22.23 -8.74
N ILE A 20 -1.39 -21.26 -8.94
CA ILE A 20 -0.06 -21.21 -8.32
C ILE A 20 -0.14 -21.24 -6.80
N GLN A 21 -1.04 -20.45 -6.19
CA GLN A 21 -1.20 -20.40 -4.72
C GLN A 21 -1.75 -21.72 -4.18
N ARG A 22 -2.74 -22.32 -4.86
CA ARG A 22 -3.31 -23.62 -4.47
C ARG A 22 -2.25 -24.72 -4.52
N ILE A 23 -1.48 -24.77 -5.61
CA ILE A 23 -0.42 -25.77 -5.81
C ILE A 23 0.72 -25.54 -4.78
N SER A 24 1.16 -24.29 -4.59
CA SER A 24 2.22 -23.92 -3.63
C SER A 24 1.85 -24.27 -2.19
N THR A 25 0.61 -23.99 -1.77
CA THR A 25 0.13 -24.31 -0.41
C THR A 25 0.19 -25.83 -0.15
N LYS A 26 -0.10 -26.64 -1.16
CA LYS A 26 -0.14 -28.11 -1.04
C LYS A 26 1.26 -28.73 -1.13
N ILE A 27 2.16 -28.17 -1.90
CA ILE A 27 3.55 -28.61 -2.01
C ILE A 27 4.34 -28.27 -0.74
N ALA A 28 4.13 -27.09 -0.16
CA ALA A 28 4.73 -26.72 1.12
C ALA A 28 4.37 -27.70 2.24
N ALA A 29 3.14 -28.23 2.22
CA ALA A 29 2.69 -29.25 3.17
C ALA A 29 3.24 -30.67 2.88
N ALA A 30 3.72 -30.92 1.66
CA ALA A 30 4.22 -32.21 1.20
C ALA A 30 5.76 -32.31 1.12
N GLY A 31 6.49 -31.21 1.36
CA GLY A 31 7.95 -31.16 1.28
C GLY A 31 8.51 -31.39 -0.13
N ILE A 32 7.73 -31.08 -1.17
CA ILE A 32 8.12 -31.27 -2.57
C ILE A 32 9.02 -30.10 -3.00
N GLY A 33 10.20 -30.38 -3.56
CA GLY A 33 11.22 -29.37 -3.89
C GLY A 33 10.98 -28.53 -5.15
N HIS A 34 9.78 -28.54 -5.72
CA HIS A 34 9.41 -27.70 -6.86
C HIS A 34 8.46 -26.60 -6.40
N SER A 35 8.62 -25.38 -6.91
CA SER A 35 7.70 -24.29 -6.60
C SER A 35 6.36 -24.50 -7.31
N GLY A 36 5.25 -24.07 -6.69
CA GLY A 36 3.94 -24.15 -7.35
C GLY A 36 3.84 -23.25 -8.59
N PHE A 37 4.77 -22.31 -8.74
CA PHE A 37 4.95 -21.52 -9.96
C PHE A 37 5.50 -22.36 -11.11
N GLU A 38 6.59 -23.12 -10.91
CA GLU A 38 7.19 -23.94 -11.96
C GLU A 38 6.20 -24.97 -12.52
N ILE A 39 5.42 -25.59 -11.63
CA ILE A 39 4.44 -26.61 -12.02
C ILE A 39 3.26 -26.01 -12.77
N GLU A 40 2.76 -24.84 -12.36
CA GLU A 40 1.71 -24.15 -13.11
C GLU A 40 2.24 -23.64 -14.46
N ASN A 41 3.48 -23.15 -14.51
CA ASN A 41 4.07 -22.65 -15.75
C ASN A 41 4.32 -23.78 -16.76
N GLU A 42 4.78 -24.95 -16.31
CA GLU A 42 4.89 -26.14 -17.15
C GLU A 42 3.51 -26.59 -17.69
N ALA A 43 2.47 -26.55 -16.86
CA ALA A 43 1.09 -26.82 -17.28
C ALA A 43 0.59 -25.79 -18.31
N TYR A 44 0.92 -24.52 -18.13
CA TYR A 44 0.57 -23.43 -19.06
C TYR A 44 1.27 -23.55 -20.42
N GLU A 45 2.55 -23.94 -20.43
CA GLU A 45 3.34 -24.09 -21.65
C GLU A 45 2.99 -25.35 -22.44
N SER A 46 2.72 -26.47 -21.74
CA SER A 46 2.48 -27.77 -22.37
C SER A 46 1.03 -28.01 -22.83
N ALA A 47 0.05 -27.29 -22.26
CA ALA A 47 -1.36 -27.49 -22.59
C ALA A 47 -1.73 -27.03 -24.02
N LEU A 48 -2.56 -27.82 -24.70
CA LEU A 48 -3.03 -27.49 -26.05
C LEU A 48 -4.37 -26.74 -26.02
N CYS A 49 -5.21 -26.99 -25.00
CA CYS A 49 -6.45 -26.27 -24.73
C CYS A 49 -6.65 -25.96 -23.24
N ARG A 50 -7.73 -25.22 -22.90
CA ARG A 50 -8.05 -24.87 -21.50
C ARG A 50 -8.29 -26.11 -20.64
N GLU A 51 -8.99 -27.11 -21.19
CA GLU A 51 -9.28 -28.34 -20.47
C GLU A 51 -7.99 -29.11 -20.10
N ASP A 52 -6.98 -29.11 -20.99
CA ASP A 52 -5.68 -29.74 -20.73
C ASP A 52 -4.93 -29.02 -19.59
N TYR A 53 -4.96 -27.69 -19.61
CA TYR A 53 -4.34 -26.86 -18.56
C TYR A 53 -5.00 -27.09 -17.19
N ASP A 54 -6.33 -27.02 -17.13
CA ASP A 54 -7.07 -27.22 -15.88
C ASP A 54 -6.87 -28.66 -15.34
N ALA A 55 -6.79 -29.65 -16.24
CA ALA A 55 -6.48 -31.03 -15.88
C ALA A 55 -5.06 -31.18 -15.31
N ALA A 56 -4.05 -30.54 -15.92
CA ALA A 56 -2.67 -30.58 -15.45
C ALA A 56 -2.50 -29.92 -14.07
N CYS A 57 -3.10 -28.75 -13.84
CA CYS A 57 -3.10 -28.10 -12.53
C CYS A 57 -3.81 -28.95 -11.45
N THR A 58 -4.93 -29.60 -11.81
CA THR A 58 -5.67 -30.49 -10.90
C THR A 58 -4.88 -31.75 -10.56
N ALA A 59 -4.18 -32.32 -11.54
CA ALA A 59 -3.31 -33.48 -11.36
C ALA A 59 -2.14 -33.16 -10.42
N ALA A 60 -1.49 -32.00 -10.60
CA ALA A 60 -0.45 -31.51 -9.69
C ALA A 60 -0.96 -31.35 -8.25
N LEU A 61 -2.17 -30.80 -8.09
CA LEU A 61 -2.78 -30.61 -6.77
C LEU A 61 -3.11 -31.95 -6.08
N SER A 62 -3.57 -32.92 -6.86
CA SER A 62 -3.88 -34.27 -6.38
C SER A 62 -2.61 -35.04 -6.02
N ALA A 63 -1.55 -34.93 -6.81
CA ALA A 63 -0.25 -35.52 -6.52
C ALA A 63 0.36 -34.95 -5.22
N ALA A 64 0.33 -33.62 -5.04
CA ALA A 64 0.79 -32.97 -3.82
C ALA A 64 -0.06 -33.38 -2.60
N THR A 65 -1.36 -33.55 -2.77
CA THR A 65 -2.27 -33.98 -1.68
C THR A 65 -2.03 -35.45 -1.29
N ALA A 66 -1.78 -36.33 -2.26
CA ALA A 66 -1.45 -37.73 -2.00
C ALA A 66 -0.09 -37.86 -1.28
N ALA A 67 0.92 -37.09 -1.71
CA ALA A 67 2.23 -37.04 -1.06
C ALA A 67 2.14 -36.55 0.39
N ALA A 68 1.33 -35.53 0.66
CA ALA A 68 1.08 -35.04 2.03
C ALA A 68 0.37 -36.08 2.91
N ALA A 69 -0.57 -36.86 2.36
CA ALA A 69 -1.26 -37.92 3.10
C ALA A 69 -0.34 -39.09 3.46
N SER A 70 0.60 -39.44 2.58
CA SER A 70 1.61 -40.47 2.86
C SER A 70 2.65 -40.03 3.92
N ALA A 71 2.86 -38.73 4.11
CA ALA A 71 3.73 -38.21 5.17
C ALA A 71 3.10 -38.29 6.58
N THR A 72 1.78 -38.45 6.68
CA THR A 72 1.04 -38.46 7.96
C THR A 72 0.78 -39.85 8.57
N ASP A 73 1.19 -40.95 7.92
CA ASP A 73 0.88 -42.33 8.37
C ASP A 73 2.06 -43.10 9.01
N ALA A 74 3.13 -42.39 9.40
CA ALA A 74 4.21 -42.97 10.20
C ALA A 74 3.89 -42.84 11.71
N ALA A 75 3.49 -43.95 12.32
CA ALA A 75 3.19 -44.07 13.75
C ALA A 75 4.38 -43.70 14.67
N PRO A 76 4.14 -43.30 15.94
CA PRO A 76 5.18 -42.76 16.82
C PRO A 76 6.05 -43.87 17.41
N GLY A 77 7.24 -44.06 16.83
CA GLY A 77 8.36 -44.75 17.47
C GLY A 77 9.18 -43.75 18.29
N THR A 78 9.44 -44.07 19.56
CA THR A 78 10.29 -43.31 20.49
C THR A 78 11.54 -42.72 19.83
N PRO A 79 11.83 -41.41 19.91
CA PRO A 79 13.09 -40.89 19.43
C PRO A 79 14.17 -41.18 20.47
N HIS A 80 14.98 -42.20 20.18
CA HIS A 80 16.38 -42.18 20.56
C HIS A 80 16.96 -40.95 19.87
N VAL A 81 17.51 -40.00 20.62
CA VAL A 81 18.26 -38.85 20.09
C VAL A 81 19.48 -39.39 19.33
N PRO A 82 19.62 -39.14 18.01
CA PRO A 82 20.91 -39.01 17.39
C PRO A 82 21.20 -37.52 17.26
N SER A 83 22.39 -37.12 17.64
CA SER A 83 22.93 -35.79 17.38
C SER A 83 22.78 -35.45 15.89
N GLU A 84 21.82 -34.58 15.57
CA GLU A 84 21.79 -33.86 14.30
C GLU A 84 23.01 -32.93 14.32
N GLU A 85 24.01 -33.30 13.52
CA GLU A 85 24.99 -32.34 13.05
C GLU A 85 24.21 -31.22 12.37
N GLU A 86 24.31 -30.02 12.95
CA GLU A 86 23.83 -28.76 12.37
C GLU A 86 24.34 -28.67 10.93
N SER A 87 23.47 -28.94 9.96
CA SER A 87 23.65 -28.40 8.61
C SER A 87 23.63 -26.89 8.76
N PRO A 88 24.69 -26.15 8.38
CA PRO A 88 24.74 -24.73 8.61
C PRO A 88 23.58 -24.06 7.86
N GLU A 89 22.84 -23.21 8.57
CA GLU A 89 21.96 -22.22 7.95
C GLU A 89 22.82 -21.40 6.97
N THR A 90 22.72 -21.71 5.68
CA THR A 90 23.37 -20.93 4.63
C THR A 90 22.76 -19.54 4.62
N ASP A 91 23.61 -18.53 4.75
CA ASP A 91 23.27 -17.12 4.70
C ASP A 91 22.48 -16.83 3.41
N PRO A 92 21.33 -16.12 3.42
CA PRO A 92 20.61 -15.74 2.20
C PRO A 92 21.44 -14.95 1.18
N ASP A 93 22.63 -14.48 1.56
CA ASP A 93 23.63 -13.93 0.64
C ASP A 93 24.37 -14.99 -0.21
N GLU A 94 24.09 -16.31 -0.07
CA GLU A 94 24.72 -17.40 -0.84
C GLU A 94 23.91 -17.93 -2.04
N GLU A 95 22.64 -17.57 -2.21
CA GLU A 95 21.93 -17.87 -3.47
C GLU A 95 22.47 -16.99 -4.61
N PRO A 96 22.76 -17.54 -5.80
CA PRO A 96 23.20 -16.73 -6.92
C PRO A 96 22.06 -15.81 -7.40
N GLY A 97 22.05 -14.55 -6.94
CA GLY A 97 21.11 -13.53 -7.39
C GLY A 97 21.32 -13.13 -8.85
N ILE A 98 20.32 -12.47 -9.45
CA ILE A 98 20.37 -12.07 -10.87
C ILE A 98 21.19 -10.79 -11.07
N GLN A 99 21.64 -10.54 -12.30
CA GLN A 99 22.25 -9.26 -12.67
C GLN A 99 21.17 -8.31 -13.20
N ILE A 100 21.19 -7.04 -12.77
CA ILE A 100 20.31 -5.97 -13.27
C ILE A 100 21.17 -4.74 -13.56
N GLY A 101 21.49 -4.53 -14.84
CA GLY A 101 22.42 -3.48 -15.25
C GLY A 101 23.79 -3.61 -14.54
N PRO A 102 24.28 -2.57 -13.84
CA PRO A 102 25.55 -2.62 -13.12
C PRO A 102 25.46 -3.34 -11.76
N TYR A 103 24.28 -3.79 -11.34
CA TYR A 103 24.06 -4.42 -10.04
C TYR A 103 24.10 -5.95 -10.16
N GLU A 104 24.92 -6.57 -9.31
CA GLU A 104 25.08 -8.02 -9.19
C GLU A 104 24.35 -8.54 -7.94
N SER A 105 24.12 -9.86 -7.89
CA SER A 105 23.46 -10.53 -6.76
C SER A 105 22.15 -9.84 -6.35
N CYS A 106 21.27 -9.61 -7.33
CA CYS A 106 19.96 -9.01 -7.08
C CYS A 106 18.97 -10.09 -6.65
N HIS A 107 18.40 -9.95 -5.46
CA HIS A 107 17.41 -10.86 -4.90
C HIS A 107 16.03 -10.23 -4.94
N TYR A 108 15.01 -10.99 -5.32
CA TYR A 108 13.64 -10.50 -5.36
C TYR A 108 13.14 -10.12 -3.95
N VAL A 109 12.43 -8.99 -3.84
CA VAL A 109 11.87 -8.48 -2.59
C VAL A 109 10.34 -8.45 -2.64
N ALA A 110 9.79 -7.87 -3.71
CA ALA A 110 8.35 -7.66 -3.82
C ALA A 110 7.94 -7.41 -5.27
N SER A 111 6.67 -7.65 -5.57
CA SER A 111 6.04 -7.30 -6.84
C SER A 111 4.90 -6.31 -6.59
N GLY A 112 4.69 -5.41 -7.54
CA GLY A 112 3.61 -4.45 -7.59
C GLY A 112 2.98 -4.40 -8.98
N VAL A 113 1.97 -3.55 -9.15
CA VAL A 113 1.15 -3.50 -10.37
C VAL A 113 1.97 -3.25 -11.64
N THR A 114 3.01 -2.43 -11.56
CA THR A 114 3.82 -2.01 -12.73
C THR A 114 5.30 -2.36 -12.61
N ALA A 115 5.74 -2.84 -11.45
CA ALA A 115 7.15 -2.97 -11.14
C ALA A 115 7.42 -4.11 -10.16
N GLU A 116 8.60 -4.69 -10.30
CA GLU A 116 9.20 -5.60 -9.33
C GLU A 116 10.33 -4.89 -8.60
N VAL A 117 10.55 -5.27 -7.34
CA VAL A 117 11.59 -4.71 -6.49
C VAL A 117 12.59 -5.80 -6.17
N TYR A 118 13.86 -5.51 -6.45
CA TYR A 118 15.00 -6.36 -6.12
C TYR A 118 15.91 -5.65 -5.12
N ARG A 119 16.62 -6.41 -4.31
CA ARG A 119 17.67 -5.92 -3.41
C ARG A 119 19.03 -6.37 -3.94
N SER A 120 19.99 -5.45 -4.00
CA SER A 120 21.41 -5.76 -4.18
C SER A 120 22.18 -5.00 -3.10
N ARG A 121 22.75 -5.72 -2.13
CA ARG A 121 23.43 -5.16 -0.94
C ARG A 121 22.56 -4.12 -0.20
N ASP A 122 22.95 -2.84 -0.25
CA ASP A 122 22.30 -1.68 0.36
C ASP A 122 21.39 -0.90 -0.61
N ARG A 123 21.06 -1.51 -1.76
CA ARG A 123 20.26 -0.91 -2.83
C ARG A 123 18.97 -1.68 -3.07
N ALA A 124 17.91 -0.92 -3.38
CA ALA A 124 16.66 -1.43 -3.90
C ALA A 124 16.51 -0.98 -5.36
N LEU A 125 16.17 -1.91 -6.25
CA LEU A 125 15.98 -1.68 -7.68
C LEU A 125 14.50 -1.89 -8.00
N LYS A 126 13.79 -0.82 -8.34
CA LYS A 126 12.42 -0.89 -8.87
C LYS A 126 12.51 -1.06 -10.38
N VAL A 127 12.32 -2.29 -10.84
CA VAL A 127 12.36 -2.68 -12.25
C VAL A 127 10.95 -2.59 -12.81
N ILE A 128 10.74 -1.77 -13.84
CA ILE A 128 9.45 -1.65 -14.50
C ILE A 128 9.25 -2.86 -15.43
N VAL A 129 8.24 -3.67 -15.13
CA VAL A 129 7.96 -4.93 -15.84
C VAL A 129 6.71 -4.85 -16.72
N GLU A 130 5.77 -3.95 -16.40
CA GLU A 130 4.61 -3.71 -17.23
C GLU A 130 4.93 -2.64 -18.28
N THR A 131 4.71 -2.98 -19.55
CA THR A 131 5.06 -2.13 -20.69
C THR A 131 3.87 -1.32 -21.20
N ARG A 132 2.65 -1.66 -20.77
CA ARG A 132 1.44 -0.89 -21.10
C ARG A 132 1.31 0.31 -20.18
N ASP A 133 0.86 1.43 -20.73
CA ASP A 133 0.50 2.60 -19.94
C ASP A 133 -0.70 2.28 -19.04
N ILE A 134 -0.42 2.03 -17.76
CA ILE A 134 -1.44 1.89 -16.72
C ILE A 134 -1.59 3.25 -16.06
N GLU A 135 -2.55 4.05 -16.50
CA GLU A 135 -2.93 5.27 -15.80
C GLU A 135 -3.37 4.96 -14.36
N PRO A 136 -2.95 5.72 -13.33
CA PRO A 136 -2.10 6.91 -13.36
C PRO A 136 -0.60 6.62 -13.18
N HIS A 137 -0.15 5.37 -13.22
CA HIS A 137 1.26 5.02 -13.07
C HIS A 137 2.10 5.54 -14.24
N ASN A 138 3.18 6.27 -13.94
CA ASN A 138 4.11 6.74 -14.96
C ASN A 138 5.55 6.77 -14.41
N PRO A 139 6.38 5.77 -14.72
CA PRO A 139 7.73 5.65 -14.18
C PRO A 139 8.65 6.82 -14.55
N ALA A 140 8.53 7.36 -15.76
CA ALA A 140 9.35 8.49 -16.19
C ALA A 140 9.00 9.78 -15.42
N ARG A 141 7.71 9.99 -15.13
CA ARG A 141 7.25 11.09 -14.27
C ARG A 141 7.67 10.85 -12.82
N GLU A 142 7.56 9.64 -12.32
CA GLU A 142 8.03 9.26 -10.98
C GLU A 142 9.50 9.64 -10.79
N ALA A 143 10.38 9.25 -11.72
CA ALA A 143 11.80 9.61 -11.68
C ALA A 143 12.03 11.13 -11.67
N LYS A 144 11.31 11.88 -12.52
CA LYS A 144 11.40 13.35 -12.56
C LYS A 144 10.90 14.00 -11.27
N VAL A 145 9.79 13.51 -10.70
CA VAL A 145 9.25 14.00 -9.43
C VAL A 145 10.26 13.74 -8.33
N LEU A 146 10.75 12.51 -8.18
CA LEU A 146 11.73 12.14 -7.16
C LEU A 146 13.03 12.95 -7.26
N GLY A 147 13.48 13.31 -8.45
CA GLY A 147 14.64 14.18 -8.66
C GLY A 147 14.50 15.60 -8.10
N LEU A 148 13.28 16.04 -7.76
CA LEU A 148 13.00 17.32 -7.11
C LEU A 148 12.96 17.24 -5.59
N LEU A 149 12.91 16.03 -5.03
CA LEU A 149 12.60 15.80 -3.62
C LEU A 149 13.84 15.56 -2.78
N GLN A 150 13.73 15.92 -1.51
CA GLN A 150 14.73 15.68 -0.48
C GLN A 150 14.16 14.82 0.64
N ARG A 151 15.04 14.31 1.50
CA ARG A 151 14.64 13.58 2.71
C ARG A 151 13.62 14.42 3.53
N PRO A 152 12.55 13.81 4.07
CA PRO A 152 12.30 12.36 4.18
C PRO A 152 11.48 11.73 3.03
N CYS A 153 11.54 12.25 1.80
CA CYS A 153 11.19 11.44 0.63
C CYS A 153 12.34 10.47 0.30
N ILE A 154 12.02 9.26 -0.19
CA ILE A 154 13.06 8.29 -0.58
C ILE A 154 13.95 8.91 -1.69
N PRO A 155 15.28 8.95 -1.53
CA PRO A 155 16.13 9.55 -2.53
C PRO A 155 16.30 8.59 -3.71
N LEU A 156 16.01 9.08 -4.92
CA LEU A 156 16.37 8.41 -6.16
C LEU A 156 17.88 8.55 -6.36
N LEU A 157 18.59 7.43 -6.47
CA LEU A 157 20.05 7.42 -6.66
C LEU A 157 20.40 7.56 -8.13
N GLU A 158 19.75 6.76 -8.97
CA GLU A 158 19.95 6.79 -10.41
C GLU A 158 18.80 6.10 -11.14
N THR A 159 18.78 6.28 -12.46
CA THR A 159 17.89 5.57 -13.37
C THR A 159 18.69 5.03 -14.55
N PHE A 160 18.39 3.82 -14.99
CA PHE A 160 19.05 3.22 -16.16
C PHE A 160 18.10 2.25 -16.88
N TRP A 161 18.53 1.78 -18.04
CA TRP A 161 17.89 0.68 -18.74
C TRP A 161 18.77 -0.55 -18.55
N ASP A 162 18.17 -1.66 -18.11
CA ASP A 162 18.92 -2.89 -17.91
C ASP A 162 19.19 -3.62 -19.24
N GLN A 163 19.84 -4.78 -19.16
CA GLN A 163 20.16 -5.63 -20.31
C GLN A 163 18.92 -6.11 -21.09
N GLU A 164 17.75 -6.13 -20.46
CA GLU A 164 16.46 -6.52 -21.07
C GLU A 164 15.66 -5.32 -21.58
N GLN A 165 16.25 -4.11 -21.59
CA GLN A 165 15.57 -2.86 -21.95
C GLN A 165 14.37 -2.57 -21.04
N ARG A 166 14.46 -2.92 -19.75
CA ARG A 166 13.52 -2.47 -18.72
C ARG A 166 14.04 -1.20 -18.07
N PHE A 167 13.14 -0.26 -17.80
CA PHE A 167 13.49 0.96 -17.08
C PHE A 167 13.63 0.63 -15.59
N VAL A 168 14.72 1.06 -14.96
CA VAL A 168 15.03 0.75 -13.56
C VAL A 168 15.29 2.04 -12.79
N LEU A 169 14.69 2.15 -11.60
CA LEU A 169 14.97 3.19 -10.62
C LEU A 169 15.71 2.57 -9.43
N ALA A 170 16.88 3.11 -9.08
CA ALA A 170 17.68 2.64 -7.95
C ALA A 170 17.52 3.55 -6.73
N PHE A 171 17.36 2.94 -5.56
CA PHE A 171 17.12 3.59 -4.27
C PHE A 171 18.02 2.99 -3.18
N PRO A 172 18.22 3.67 -2.04
CA PRO A 172 18.71 2.99 -0.85
C PRO A 172 17.70 1.93 -0.39
N TYR A 173 18.19 0.75 -0.02
CA TYR A 173 17.35 -0.28 0.55
C TYR A 173 16.92 0.08 1.97
N MET A 174 15.63 -0.08 2.25
CA MET A 174 15.07 0.04 3.60
C MET A 174 14.59 -1.34 4.04
N PRO A 175 15.05 -1.87 5.19
CA PRO A 175 14.75 -3.23 5.61
C PRO A 175 13.32 -3.46 6.06
N LEU A 176 12.57 -2.38 6.31
CA LEU A 176 11.23 -2.43 6.90
C LEU A 176 10.28 -1.50 6.15
N THR A 177 8.99 -1.84 6.18
CA THR A 177 7.89 -0.95 5.82
C THR A 177 6.95 -0.82 7.02
N LEU A 178 6.20 0.29 7.11
CA LEU A 178 5.17 0.42 8.14
C LEU A 178 4.12 -0.70 7.99
N GLY A 179 3.75 -1.05 6.75
CA GLY A 179 2.86 -2.19 6.47
C GLY A 179 3.37 -3.49 7.10
N GLY A 180 4.63 -3.85 6.84
CA GLY A 180 5.23 -5.06 7.42
C GLY A 180 5.36 -5.02 8.95
N LEU A 181 5.40 -3.84 9.58
CA LEU A 181 5.30 -3.75 11.04
C LEU A 181 3.87 -3.96 11.55
N LEU A 182 2.87 -3.47 10.83
CA LEU A 182 1.46 -3.66 11.18
C LEU A 182 1.02 -5.12 10.98
N ASP A 183 1.50 -5.78 9.93
CA ASP A 183 1.18 -7.19 9.60
C ASP A 183 1.69 -8.18 10.65
N ARG A 184 2.77 -7.83 11.38
CA ARG A 184 3.24 -8.62 12.54
C ARG A 184 2.24 -8.64 13.69
N GLY A 185 1.21 -7.79 13.66
CA GLY A 185 0.13 -7.73 14.64
C GLY A 185 0.51 -7.09 15.98
N SER A 186 1.81 -6.88 16.25
CA SER A 186 2.28 -6.21 17.46
C SER A 186 1.98 -4.72 17.41
N PRO A 187 1.37 -4.13 18.46
CA PRO A 187 1.13 -2.69 18.49
C PRO A 187 2.40 -1.86 18.42
N LEU A 188 2.35 -0.80 17.62
CA LEU A 188 3.38 0.21 17.62
C LEU A 188 3.36 0.96 18.96
N THR A 189 4.56 1.24 19.48
CA THR A 189 4.70 2.15 20.60
C THR A 189 4.38 3.57 20.16
N ASP A 190 3.87 4.35 21.10
CA ASP A 190 3.57 5.74 20.85
C ASP A 190 4.81 6.54 20.38
N LYS A 191 6.01 6.22 20.88
CA LYS A 191 7.29 6.77 20.37
C LYS A 191 7.52 6.47 18.88
N GLN A 192 7.25 5.24 18.43
CA GLN A 192 7.39 4.87 17.02
C GLN A 192 6.39 5.63 16.14
N ILE A 193 5.12 5.68 16.56
CA ILE A 193 4.07 6.42 15.82
C ILE A 193 4.48 7.89 15.69
N ARG A 194 4.96 8.52 16.77
CA ARG A 194 5.45 9.91 16.74
C ARG A 194 6.57 10.11 15.73
N ALA A 195 7.62 9.30 15.79
CA ALA A 195 8.78 9.43 14.91
C ALA A 195 8.38 9.26 13.43
N ILE A 196 7.60 8.22 13.13
CA ILE A 196 7.19 7.89 11.76
C ILE A 196 6.30 8.99 11.16
N PHE A 197 5.31 9.47 11.92
CA PHE A 197 4.40 10.51 11.43
C PHE A 197 5.06 11.88 11.38
N ALA A 198 6.05 12.18 12.22
CA ALA A 198 6.83 13.41 12.11
C ALA A 198 7.60 13.48 10.77
N ASP A 199 8.25 12.38 10.38
CA ASP A 199 8.92 12.28 9.08
C ASP A 199 7.91 12.33 7.92
N LEU A 200 6.80 11.58 8.00
CA LEU A 200 5.74 11.61 6.97
C LEU A 200 5.19 13.02 6.76
N PHE A 201 4.80 13.74 7.81
CA PHE A 201 4.27 15.10 7.64
C PHE A 201 5.32 16.10 7.18
N THR A 202 6.60 15.86 7.48
CA THR A 202 7.70 16.64 6.90
C THR A 202 7.83 16.39 5.39
N ALA A 203 7.74 15.14 4.93
CA ALA A 203 7.68 14.81 3.50
C ALA A 203 6.44 15.41 2.83
N LEU A 204 5.26 15.24 3.41
CA LEU A 204 4.01 15.78 2.85
C LEU A 204 4.03 17.30 2.73
N ARG A 205 4.53 18.00 3.74
CA ARG A 205 4.70 19.46 3.68
C ARG A 205 5.60 19.88 2.53
N GLN A 206 6.71 19.16 2.34
CA GLN A 206 7.63 19.40 1.23
C GLN A 206 6.94 19.20 -0.12
N ILE A 207 6.33 18.05 -0.38
CA ILE A 207 5.72 17.78 -1.70
C ILE A 207 4.51 18.68 -1.96
N HIS A 208 3.70 18.97 -0.93
CA HIS A 208 2.52 19.84 -1.05
C HIS A 208 2.91 21.30 -1.31
N SER A 209 4.05 21.77 -0.79
CA SER A 209 4.57 23.12 -1.12
C SER A 209 4.94 23.28 -2.60
N HIS A 210 5.27 22.18 -3.28
CA HIS A 210 5.49 22.13 -4.73
C HIS A 210 4.20 21.84 -5.52
N GLY A 211 3.05 21.73 -4.85
CA GLY A 211 1.77 21.35 -5.46
C GLY A 211 1.69 19.89 -5.90
N ILE A 212 2.66 19.06 -5.51
CA ILE A 212 2.67 17.62 -5.82
C ILE A 212 1.65 16.92 -4.92
N ILE A 213 0.88 16.00 -5.49
CA ILE A 213 -0.06 15.13 -4.77
C ILE A 213 0.47 13.71 -4.87
N HIS A 214 0.67 13.03 -3.73
CA HIS A 214 1.20 11.67 -3.70
C HIS A 214 0.21 10.65 -4.28
N ARG A 215 -1.08 10.80 -3.92
CA ARG A 215 -2.25 10.00 -4.38
C ARG A 215 -2.31 8.55 -3.92
N ASP A 216 -1.26 8.00 -3.32
CA ASP A 216 -1.28 6.63 -2.76
C ASP A 216 -0.63 6.51 -1.37
N ILE A 217 -1.05 7.34 -0.42
CA ILE A 217 -0.60 7.22 0.98
C ILE A 217 -1.20 5.97 1.63
N LYS A 218 -0.34 5.04 2.02
CA LYS A 218 -0.67 3.77 2.68
C LYS A 218 0.55 3.21 3.44
N PRO A 219 0.39 2.24 4.36
CA PRO A 219 1.50 1.70 5.15
C PRO A 219 2.69 1.16 4.35
N SER A 220 2.46 0.52 3.20
CA SER A 220 3.54 -0.01 2.37
C SER A 220 4.36 1.09 1.65
N ALA A 221 3.83 2.31 1.53
CA ALA A 221 4.53 3.46 0.98
C ALA A 221 5.43 4.17 2.02
N ILE A 222 5.43 3.71 3.28
CA ILE A 222 6.28 4.26 4.35
C ILE A 222 7.40 3.27 4.64
N LEU A 223 8.58 3.56 4.11
CA LEU A 223 9.79 2.76 4.31
C LEU A 223 10.51 3.18 5.58
N LEU A 224 11.18 2.24 6.24
CA LEU A 224 11.79 2.44 7.55
C LEU A 224 13.21 1.87 7.59
N ALA A 225 14.17 2.70 8.00
CA ALA A 225 15.54 2.25 8.23
C ALA A 225 15.66 1.38 9.51
N SER A 226 14.78 1.60 10.48
CA SER A 226 14.64 0.80 11.70
C SER A 226 13.19 0.86 12.21
N PRO A 227 12.75 0.02 13.16
CA PRO A 227 11.39 0.08 13.70
C PRO A 227 10.97 1.43 14.30
N SER A 228 11.94 2.29 14.63
CA SER A 228 11.72 3.66 15.13
C SER A 228 12.12 4.76 14.14
N GLY A 229 12.43 4.40 12.90
CA GLY A 229 12.82 5.33 11.84
C GLY A 229 14.34 5.45 11.63
N PRO A 230 14.80 6.45 10.84
CA PRO A 230 13.97 7.42 10.12
C PRO A 230 13.00 6.75 9.13
N ALA A 231 11.85 7.39 8.92
CA ALA A 231 10.86 6.98 7.94
C ALA A 231 11.01 7.76 6.63
N TYR A 232 10.70 7.10 5.51
CA TYR A 232 10.76 7.67 4.18
C TYR A 232 9.45 7.46 3.43
N LEU A 233 8.91 8.52 2.85
CA LEU A 233 7.80 8.42 1.90
C LEU A 233 8.33 7.93 0.55
N SER A 234 7.75 6.85 0.03
CA SER A 234 8.13 6.21 -1.23
C SER A 234 6.93 5.97 -2.15
N ASP A 235 7.20 5.46 -3.35
CA ASP A 235 6.21 5.08 -4.38
C ASP A 235 5.44 6.27 -4.97
N PHE A 236 6.16 7.11 -5.72
CA PHE A 236 5.61 8.25 -6.43
C PHE A 236 5.07 7.88 -7.82
N GLY A 237 4.89 6.58 -8.08
CA GLY A 237 4.42 6.05 -9.38
C GLY A 237 3.10 6.67 -9.81
N THR A 238 2.20 6.91 -8.84
CA THR A 238 0.91 7.56 -9.08
C THR A 238 0.94 9.07 -8.85
N ALA A 239 2.05 9.72 -8.52
CA ALA A 239 2.03 11.13 -8.13
C ALA A 239 1.52 12.07 -9.24
N TRP A 240 0.81 13.14 -8.85
CA TRP A 240 0.42 14.22 -9.76
C TRP A 240 1.27 15.46 -9.50
N HIS A 241 1.79 16.08 -10.56
CA HIS A 241 2.63 17.28 -10.47
C HIS A 241 2.09 18.38 -11.41
N PRO A 242 2.02 19.65 -10.95
CA PRO A 242 1.34 20.72 -11.70
C PRO A 242 1.94 21.04 -13.07
N GLN A 243 3.24 20.83 -13.27
CA GLN A 243 3.89 21.01 -14.58
C GLN A 243 4.08 19.68 -15.34
N LEU A 244 4.50 18.61 -14.68
CA LEU A 244 4.80 17.33 -15.34
C LEU A 244 3.56 16.52 -15.73
N SER A 245 2.43 16.69 -15.02
CA SER A 245 1.19 15.94 -15.29
C SER A 245 0.19 16.71 -16.14
N THR A 246 0.16 18.04 -16.10
CA THR A 246 -0.97 18.83 -16.65
C THR A 246 -1.24 18.61 -18.14
N MET A 247 -0.24 18.24 -18.93
CA MET A 247 -0.43 17.94 -20.36
C MET A 247 -1.25 16.66 -20.60
N THR A 248 -1.07 15.63 -19.77
CA THR A 248 -1.79 14.34 -19.90
C THR A 248 -2.96 14.23 -18.93
N GLU A 249 -2.88 14.93 -17.80
CA GLU A 249 -3.85 14.89 -16.71
C GLU A 249 -4.08 16.31 -16.14
N PRO A 250 -4.96 17.12 -16.77
CA PRO A 250 -5.22 18.50 -16.35
C PRO A 250 -5.74 18.60 -14.90
N ALA A 251 -5.44 19.71 -14.23
CA ALA A 251 -5.74 19.91 -12.81
C ALA A 251 -7.23 19.78 -12.43
N TYR A 252 -8.16 20.04 -13.36
CA TYR A 252 -9.61 19.94 -13.13
C TYR A 252 -10.22 18.65 -13.68
N THR A 253 -9.42 17.75 -14.26
CA THR A 253 -9.86 16.48 -14.86
C THR A 253 -8.90 15.34 -14.48
N LYS A 254 -8.56 15.25 -13.20
CA LYS A 254 -7.67 14.19 -12.70
C LYS A 254 -8.32 12.79 -12.75
N ILE A 255 -7.48 11.79 -12.88
CA ILE A 255 -7.81 10.36 -12.81
C ILE A 255 -8.34 10.05 -11.42
N LEU A 256 -9.46 9.32 -11.37
CA LEU A 256 -10.10 9.00 -10.11
C LEU A 256 -9.59 7.69 -9.52
N ASP A 257 -8.97 6.80 -10.32
CA ASP A 257 -8.45 5.54 -9.83
C ASP A 257 -7.10 5.68 -9.14
N ILE A 258 -7.18 6.26 -7.95
CA ILE A 258 -6.06 6.53 -7.05
C ILE A 258 -6.43 6.13 -5.63
N GLY A 259 -5.42 5.93 -4.80
CA GLY A 259 -5.56 5.55 -3.40
C GLY A 259 -5.94 4.07 -3.24
N THR A 260 -5.26 3.41 -2.31
CA THR A 260 -5.48 1.99 -2.04
C THR A 260 -6.52 1.78 -0.94
N GLY A 261 -7.58 1.01 -1.24
CA GLY A 261 -8.53 0.46 -0.28
C GLY A 261 -8.94 1.43 0.83
N PRO A 262 -8.65 1.13 2.11
CA PRO A 262 -9.16 1.88 3.26
C PRO A 262 -8.59 3.30 3.40
N TYR A 263 -7.58 3.68 2.62
CA TYR A 263 -6.94 5.01 2.68
C TYR A 263 -7.48 5.98 1.62
N ARG A 264 -8.39 5.54 0.75
CA ARG A 264 -8.93 6.35 -0.36
C ARG A 264 -9.88 7.43 0.17
N ALA A 265 -9.69 8.67 -0.30
CA ALA A 265 -10.43 9.84 0.16
C ALA A 265 -11.85 9.91 -0.43
N PRO A 266 -12.84 10.42 0.32
CA PRO A 266 -14.24 10.39 -0.11
C PRO A 266 -14.50 11.26 -1.33
N GLU A 267 -13.82 12.40 -1.50
CA GLU A 267 -13.98 13.25 -2.69
C GLU A 267 -13.67 12.48 -3.99
N VAL A 268 -12.71 11.55 -3.95
CA VAL A 268 -12.36 10.70 -5.07
C VAL A 268 -13.46 9.66 -5.33
N LEU A 269 -13.98 9.05 -4.26
CA LEU A 269 -15.07 8.06 -4.33
C LEU A 269 -16.36 8.66 -4.91
N PHE A 270 -16.60 9.96 -4.69
CA PHE A 270 -17.73 10.69 -5.27
C PHE A 270 -17.39 11.41 -6.59
N GLY A 271 -16.27 11.06 -7.21
CA GLY A 271 -15.93 11.44 -8.57
C GLY A 271 -15.47 12.89 -8.76
N ASN A 272 -15.02 13.56 -7.69
CA ASN A 272 -14.46 14.92 -7.80
C ASN A 272 -13.09 14.89 -8.48
N LYS A 273 -13.05 15.18 -9.78
CA LYS A 273 -11.80 15.22 -10.57
C LYS A 273 -10.90 16.44 -10.28
N SER A 274 -11.34 17.38 -9.45
CA SER A 274 -10.57 18.56 -9.03
C SER A 274 -9.96 18.39 -7.64
N TYR A 275 -9.76 17.15 -7.18
CA TYR A 275 -9.12 16.88 -5.89
C TYR A 275 -7.69 17.45 -5.83
N GLY A 276 -7.22 17.70 -4.61
CA GLY A 276 -5.91 18.30 -4.32
C GLY A 276 -5.13 17.50 -3.28
N THR A 277 -4.15 18.13 -2.65
CA THR A 277 -3.28 17.57 -1.61
C THR A 277 -4.03 17.01 -0.40
N ALA A 278 -5.27 17.45 -0.18
CA ALA A 278 -6.13 16.96 0.90
C ALA A 278 -6.32 15.43 0.87
N VAL A 279 -6.26 14.77 -0.30
CA VAL A 279 -6.40 13.30 -0.39
C VAL A 279 -5.28 12.58 0.36
N ASP A 280 -4.06 13.11 0.33
CA ASP A 280 -2.91 12.56 1.06
C ASP A 280 -3.08 12.73 2.57
N MET A 281 -3.69 13.85 3.00
CA MET A 281 -3.99 14.11 4.41
C MET A 281 -5.06 13.16 4.95
N TRP A 282 -6.06 12.82 4.14
CA TRP A 282 -7.06 11.80 4.50
C TRP A 282 -6.41 10.43 4.67
N GLY A 283 -5.62 9.99 3.69
CA GLY A 283 -4.90 8.71 3.76
C GLY A 283 -3.99 8.64 4.98
N SER A 284 -3.28 9.73 5.28
CA SER A 284 -2.45 9.86 6.49
C SER A 284 -3.26 9.76 7.78
N GLY A 285 -4.45 10.37 7.86
CA GLY A 285 -5.34 10.27 9.01
C GLY A 285 -5.89 8.87 9.23
N ALA A 286 -6.30 8.19 8.15
CA ALA A 286 -6.76 6.81 8.21
C ALA A 286 -5.63 5.84 8.64
N MET A 287 -4.42 6.02 8.10
CA MET A 287 -3.24 5.26 8.48
C MET A 287 -2.82 5.53 9.94
N LEU A 288 -2.87 6.78 10.39
CA LEU A 288 -2.57 7.12 11.79
C LEU A 288 -3.53 6.43 12.75
N ALA A 289 -4.83 6.49 12.43
CA ALA A 289 -5.84 5.81 13.23
C ALA A 289 -5.51 4.33 13.35
N GLU A 290 -5.21 3.64 12.25
CA GLU A 290 -4.83 2.22 12.26
C GLU A 290 -3.62 1.92 13.15
N CYS A 291 -2.54 2.71 13.04
CA CYS A 291 -1.35 2.55 13.86
C CYS A 291 -1.61 2.72 15.36
N CYS A 292 -2.59 3.55 15.73
CA CYS A 292 -2.90 3.85 17.12
C CYS A 292 -3.82 2.81 17.81
N ARG A 293 -4.45 1.90 17.06
CA ARG A 293 -5.41 0.94 17.63
C ARG A 293 -4.74 -0.18 18.41
N ARG A 294 -5.49 -0.71 19.37
CA ARG A 294 -5.08 -1.76 20.33
C ARG A 294 -6.21 -2.78 20.50
N PRO A 295 -5.92 -4.05 20.81
CA PRO A 295 -4.61 -4.66 21.04
C PRO A 295 -3.85 -5.01 19.75
N THR A 296 -4.48 -4.86 18.58
CA THR A 296 -3.86 -5.06 17.27
C THR A 296 -4.21 -3.89 16.36
N PRO A 297 -3.33 -3.53 15.40
CA PRO A 297 -3.68 -2.56 14.36
C PRO A 297 -4.90 -3.03 13.56
N LYS A 298 -5.77 -2.09 13.20
CA LYS A 298 -6.92 -2.34 12.32
C LYS A 298 -7.23 -1.10 11.50
N PRO A 299 -7.44 -1.22 10.16
CA PRO A 299 -7.86 -0.10 9.33
C PRO A 299 -9.07 0.65 9.92
N LEU A 300 -9.06 1.98 9.79
CA LEU A 300 -10.17 2.84 10.25
C LEU A 300 -11.45 2.58 9.44
N PHE A 301 -11.27 2.36 8.14
CA PHE A 301 -12.33 2.01 7.20
C PHE A 301 -12.10 0.62 6.66
N GLU A 302 -13.17 -0.10 6.40
CA GLU A 302 -13.13 -1.46 5.86
C GLU A 302 -13.36 -1.38 4.33
N SER A 303 -12.45 -1.97 3.56
CA SER A 303 -12.56 -2.15 2.11
C SER A 303 -12.61 -3.65 1.84
N ARG A 304 -13.47 -4.11 0.93
CA ARG A 304 -13.45 -5.53 0.51
C ARG A 304 -12.30 -5.78 -0.46
N ALA A 305 -11.91 -7.04 -0.64
CA ALA A 305 -10.85 -7.44 -1.56
C ALA A 305 -11.19 -7.05 -3.02
N VAL A 306 -10.14 -6.80 -3.81
CA VAL A 306 -10.17 -6.12 -5.12
C VAL A 306 -10.99 -6.86 -6.21
N HIS A 307 -11.30 -8.14 -6.00
CA HIS A 307 -11.96 -8.98 -7.00
C HIS A 307 -13.50 -9.03 -6.92
N GLU A 308 -14.13 -8.26 -6.02
CA GLU A 308 -15.59 -8.07 -6.03
C GLU A 308 -15.94 -6.73 -6.70
N ASP A 309 -16.57 -6.80 -7.90
CA ASP A 309 -17.22 -5.67 -8.56
C ASP A 309 -18.19 -4.98 -7.58
N GLY A 310 -17.78 -3.84 -7.00
CA GLY A 310 -18.54 -3.14 -5.94
C GLY A 310 -17.72 -2.52 -4.79
N ASN A 311 -16.39 -2.62 -4.80
CA ASN A 311 -15.49 -2.21 -3.70
C ASN A 311 -15.68 -0.76 -3.20
N GLN A 312 -15.92 0.20 -4.09
CA GLN A 312 -16.07 1.62 -3.70
C GLN A 312 -17.30 1.86 -2.84
N LEU A 313 -18.43 1.19 -3.10
CA LEU A 313 -19.65 1.35 -2.31
C LEU A 313 -19.47 0.78 -0.89
N GLY A 314 -18.78 -0.37 -0.77
CA GLY A 314 -18.44 -0.95 0.53
C GLY A 314 -17.62 0.01 1.38
N LEU A 315 -16.59 0.62 0.79
CA LEU A 315 -15.77 1.64 1.44
C LEU A 315 -16.58 2.89 1.82
N ILE A 316 -17.42 3.41 0.90
CA ILE A 316 -18.32 4.54 1.17
C ILE A 316 -19.21 4.24 2.39
N LEU A 317 -19.84 3.07 2.42
CA LEU A 317 -20.69 2.65 3.54
C LEU A 317 -19.89 2.50 4.84
N SER A 318 -18.65 2.03 4.77
CA SER A 318 -17.76 1.95 5.93
C SER A 318 -17.46 3.36 6.47
N ILE A 319 -17.09 4.30 5.59
CA ILE A 319 -16.86 5.70 5.96
C ILE A 319 -18.10 6.29 6.64
N PHE A 320 -19.29 6.11 6.06
CA PHE A 320 -20.53 6.65 6.63
C PHE A 320 -20.88 6.04 7.99
N LYS A 321 -20.70 4.72 8.16
CA LYS A 321 -20.90 4.05 9.45
C LYS A 321 -19.92 4.53 10.52
N THR A 322 -18.71 4.89 10.11
CA THR A 322 -17.63 5.29 11.04
C THR A 322 -17.76 6.75 11.46
N ILE A 323 -17.89 7.70 10.52
CA ILE A 323 -17.88 9.15 10.81
C ILE A 323 -19.21 9.86 10.54
N GLY A 324 -20.25 9.14 10.13
CA GLY A 324 -21.56 9.67 9.76
C GLY A 324 -21.70 9.99 8.26
N SER A 325 -22.93 10.00 7.77
CA SER A 325 -23.25 10.44 6.40
C SER A 325 -23.02 11.95 6.26
N PRO A 326 -22.46 12.41 5.12
CA PRO A 326 -22.29 13.84 4.89
C PRO A 326 -23.64 14.51 4.67
N THR A 327 -23.68 15.78 5.05
CA THR A 327 -24.81 16.71 4.88
C THR A 327 -24.29 17.96 4.16
N ARG A 328 -25.20 18.83 3.72
CA ARG A 328 -24.83 20.09 3.05
C ARG A 328 -24.00 21.00 3.96
N GLU A 329 -24.16 20.88 5.26
CA GLU A 329 -23.42 21.65 6.28
C GLU A 329 -22.04 21.03 6.55
N THR A 330 -21.95 19.70 6.58
CA THR A 330 -20.69 18.99 6.88
C THR A 330 -19.78 18.83 5.66
N TRP A 331 -20.34 18.90 4.45
CA TRP A 331 -19.58 18.86 3.19
C TRP A 331 -20.18 19.79 2.11
N PRO A 332 -20.14 21.12 2.30
CA PRO A 332 -20.77 22.08 1.41
C PRO A 332 -20.22 22.03 -0.03
N GLU A 333 -18.94 21.69 -0.20
CA GLU A 333 -18.29 21.63 -1.51
C GLU A 333 -18.85 20.48 -2.38
N ALA A 334 -19.37 19.41 -1.77
CA ALA A 334 -19.90 18.25 -2.48
C ALA A 334 -21.23 18.52 -3.21
N VAL A 335 -21.88 19.67 -2.96
CA VAL A 335 -23.04 20.14 -3.75
C VAL A 335 -22.68 20.28 -5.23
N LYS A 336 -21.42 20.58 -5.55
CA LYS A 336 -20.94 20.76 -6.93
C LYS A 336 -20.48 19.46 -7.57
N PHE A 337 -20.49 18.33 -6.86
CA PHE A 337 -20.08 17.06 -7.43
C PHE A 337 -21.12 16.56 -8.43
N LYS A 338 -20.67 15.77 -9.41
CA LYS A 338 -21.57 15.18 -10.41
C LYS A 338 -22.65 14.29 -9.75
N THR A 339 -22.26 13.60 -8.67
CA THR A 339 -23.16 12.78 -7.86
C THR A 339 -23.03 13.22 -6.39
N PRO A 340 -23.81 14.21 -5.93
CA PRO A 340 -23.75 14.68 -4.56
C PRO A 340 -24.13 13.59 -3.56
N PRO A 341 -23.41 13.44 -2.42
CA PRO A 341 -23.61 12.36 -1.47
C PRO A 341 -24.73 12.66 -0.45
N PHE A 342 -25.81 13.34 -0.84
CA PHE A 342 -26.84 13.81 0.11
C PHE A 342 -28.15 13.02 0.03
N ASP A 343 -28.52 12.53 -1.15
CA ASP A 343 -29.80 11.85 -1.38
C ASP A 343 -29.65 10.32 -1.26
N ILE A 344 -29.01 9.87 -0.17
CA ILE A 344 -28.73 8.46 0.08
C ILE A 344 -29.87 7.87 0.93
N TYR A 345 -30.40 6.71 0.52
CA TYR A 345 -31.52 6.03 1.19
C TYR A 345 -31.28 5.71 2.68
N ARG A 346 -30.02 5.60 3.11
CA ARG A 346 -29.64 5.33 4.50
C ARG A 346 -28.66 6.38 5.01
N VAL A 347 -29.13 7.16 5.98
CA VAL A 347 -28.32 8.15 6.69
C VAL A 347 -27.75 7.51 7.96
N PHE A 348 -26.47 7.73 8.21
CA PHE A 348 -25.77 7.31 9.43
C PHE A 348 -25.48 8.53 10.30
N GLU A 349 -25.84 8.46 11.57
CA GLU A 349 -25.58 9.55 12.52
C GLU A 349 -24.08 9.72 12.76
N ARG A 350 -23.66 10.98 12.94
CA ARG A 350 -22.29 11.31 13.29
C ARG A 350 -21.97 10.80 14.69
N ARG A 351 -20.87 10.08 14.80
CA ARG A 351 -20.31 9.59 16.07
C ARG A 351 -19.18 10.49 16.55
N GLY A 352 -19.09 10.69 17.86
CA GLY A 352 -17.92 11.34 18.49
C GLY A 352 -16.69 10.45 18.36
N TRP A 353 -15.50 11.05 18.18
CA TRP A 353 -14.25 10.30 17.98
C TRP A 353 -13.87 9.43 19.18
N GLU A 354 -14.36 9.78 20.37
CA GLU A 354 -14.26 8.99 21.59
C GLU A 354 -15.00 7.66 21.48
N SER A 355 -16.09 7.62 20.71
CA SER A 355 -16.85 6.39 20.45
C SER A 355 -16.33 5.63 19.23
N VAL A 356 -15.67 6.30 18.29
CA VAL A 356 -15.09 5.70 17.08
C VAL A 356 -13.77 5.00 17.42
N LEU A 357 -12.95 5.64 18.25
CA LEU A 357 -11.63 5.16 18.67
C LEU A 357 -11.49 5.21 20.20
N PRO A 358 -12.33 4.50 20.97
CA PRO A 358 -12.30 4.55 22.45
C PRO A 358 -10.95 4.19 23.07
N GLU A 359 -10.18 3.32 22.41
CA GLU A 359 -8.87 2.83 22.82
C GLU A 359 -7.72 3.79 22.52
N VAL A 360 -7.93 4.78 21.65
CA VAL A 360 -6.87 5.68 21.18
C VAL A 360 -6.74 6.88 22.11
N ALA A 361 -5.50 7.25 22.43
CA ALA A 361 -5.21 8.38 23.30
C ALA A 361 -5.80 9.70 22.75
N PRO A 362 -6.25 10.64 23.63
CA PRO A 362 -6.92 11.87 23.23
C PRO A 362 -6.17 12.69 22.17
N HIS A 363 -4.86 12.86 22.31
CA HIS A 363 -4.05 13.65 21.37
C HIS A 363 -4.02 13.03 19.97
N TRP A 364 -3.97 11.70 19.88
CA TRP A 364 -4.05 11.00 18.59
C TRP A 364 -5.43 11.09 17.97
N ARG A 365 -6.49 10.92 18.76
CA ARG A 365 -7.87 11.10 18.28
C ARG A 365 -8.10 12.50 17.73
N GLU A 366 -7.56 13.51 18.39
CA GLU A 366 -7.68 14.91 17.96
C GLU A 366 -7.00 15.12 16.60
N LEU A 367 -5.78 14.61 16.41
CA LEU A 367 -5.08 14.68 15.12
C LEU A 367 -5.82 13.90 14.02
N VAL A 368 -6.27 12.67 14.30
CA VAL A 368 -7.10 11.89 13.37
C VAL A 368 -8.36 12.67 12.99
N SER A 369 -9.03 13.30 13.96
CA SER A 369 -10.25 14.09 13.72
C SER A 369 -10.02 15.33 12.85
N ALA A 370 -8.80 15.87 12.85
CA ALA A 370 -8.41 17.01 12.03
C ALA A 370 -8.08 16.58 10.59
N LEU A 371 -7.53 15.38 10.41
CA LEU A 371 -7.13 14.80 9.12
C LEU A 371 -8.29 14.10 8.39
N VAL A 372 -9.22 13.51 9.13
CA VAL A 372 -10.34 12.72 8.57
C VAL A 372 -11.62 13.55 8.63
N ARG A 373 -11.74 14.46 7.65
CA ARG A 373 -12.89 15.37 7.48
C ARG A 373 -13.34 15.40 6.03
N TYR A 374 -14.65 15.56 5.80
CA TYR A 374 -15.21 15.67 4.46
C TYR A 374 -14.85 17.00 3.77
N ASN A 375 -15.02 18.11 4.46
CA ASN A 375 -14.88 19.45 3.90
C ASN A 375 -13.42 19.94 3.79
N SER A 376 -13.26 21.13 3.21
CA SER A 376 -11.97 21.82 3.05
C SER A 376 -11.29 22.25 4.36
N SER A 377 -11.94 22.12 5.51
CA SER A 377 -11.33 22.39 6.83
C SER A 377 -10.47 21.22 7.34
N ARG A 378 -10.15 20.24 6.48
CA ARG A 378 -9.18 19.18 6.73
C ARG A 378 -7.79 19.79 6.97
N ALA A 379 -7.09 19.32 8.00
CA ALA A 379 -5.76 19.82 8.33
C ALA A 379 -4.77 19.57 7.18
N THR A 380 -3.96 20.58 6.88
CA THR A 380 -2.86 20.53 5.91
C THR A 380 -1.56 20.03 6.56
N ALA A 381 -0.62 19.55 5.76
CA ALA A 381 0.69 19.15 6.27
C ALA A 381 1.44 20.31 6.93
N GLU A 382 1.27 21.55 6.45
CA GLU A 382 1.80 22.76 7.08
C GLU A 382 1.23 22.97 8.49
N GLN A 383 -0.10 22.90 8.64
CA GLN A 383 -0.77 23.06 9.93
C GLN A 383 -0.33 21.99 10.94
N VAL A 384 -0.21 20.72 10.49
CA VAL A 384 0.31 19.64 11.35
C VAL A 384 1.79 19.86 11.68
N GLY A 385 2.58 20.36 10.73
CA GLY A 385 3.98 20.72 10.92
C GLY A 385 4.19 21.84 11.94
N ILE A 386 3.32 22.84 11.98
CA ILE A 386 3.36 23.91 12.99
C ILE A 386 3.00 23.38 14.39
N LEU A 387 2.13 22.36 14.47
CA LEU A 387 1.85 21.67 15.72
C LEU A 387 3.02 20.77 16.15
N ASN A 388 3.90 20.34 15.23
CA ASN A 388 4.96 19.35 15.44
C ASN A 388 5.92 19.67 16.62
N PRO A 389 6.42 20.91 16.83
CA PRO A 389 7.22 21.23 18.01
C PRO A 389 6.44 21.04 19.33
N PHE A 390 5.13 21.23 19.34
CA PHE A 390 4.32 21.14 20.56
C PHE A 390 3.69 19.76 20.77
N PHE A 391 3.35 19.05 19.69
CA PHE A 391 2.74 17.72 19.71
C PHE A 391 3.76 16.58 19.92
N PHE A 392 5.01 16.77 19.48
CA PHE A 392 6.06 15.75 19.52
C PHE A 392 7.22 16.09 20.46
N ALA A 393 7.41 17.35 20.90
CA ALA A 393 8.52 17.71 21.80
C ALA A 393 8.18 17.82 23.30
N THR A 394 6.96 17.54 23.75
CA THR A 394 6.61 17.75 25.17
C THR A 394 5.82 16.59 25.79
N LEU A 395 6.52 15.61 26.35
CA LEU A 395 6.08 15.02 27.61
C LEU A 395 6.78 15.83 28.70
N LEU A 396 6.06 16.80 29.28
CA LEU A 396 6.07 17.21 30.67
C LEU A 396 5.11 18.40 30.79
N THR A 397 3.90 18.12 31.29
CA THR A 397 2.87 19.05 31.79
C THR A 397 1.87 19.70 30.79
N SER A 398 0.59 19.36 31.02
CA SER A 398 -0.66 20.07 30.66
C SER A 398 -1.40 19.69 29.35
N PRO A 399 -2.74 19.52 29.38
CA PRO A 399 -3.58 19.31 28.19
C PRO A 399 -3.89 20.65 27.50
N PHE A 400 -3.49 20.80 26.23
CA PHE A 400 -3.92 21.89 25.35
C PHE A 400 -4.93 21.37 24.32
N SER A 401 -5.98 22.17 24.07
CA SER A 401 -7.09 21.87 23.15
C SER A 401 -6.91 22.63 21.83
N ILE A 402 -7.07 21.95 20.68
CA ILE A 402 -7.00 22.52 19.31
C ILE A 402 -8.29 23.31 18.97
N LYS A 403 -8.81 24.12 19.90
CA LYS A 403 -9.89 25.09 19.63
C LYS A 403 -9.39 26.43 19.08
N ALA A 404 -8.08 26.64 18.96
CA ALA A 404 -7.50 27.93 18.55
C ALA A 404 -7.35 28.15 17.03
N LEU A 405 -7.85 27.25 16.17
CA LEU A 405 -7.68 27.34 14.71
C LEU A 405 -8.85 28.01 13.96
N GLN A 406 -9.69 28.81 14.62
CA GLN A 406 -10.63 29.68 13.92
C GLN A 406 -10.12 31.12 13.86
N TYR A 407 -9.87 31.57 12.62
CA TYR A 407 -9.57 32.92 12.14
C TYR A 407 -8.10 33.39 12.20
N PRO A 408 -7.54 33.73 11.03
CA PRO A 408 -7.04 35.07 10.79
C PRO A 408 -8.08 35.80 9.94
N CYS A 409 -8.86 36.66 10.59
CA CYS A 409 -9.53 37.75 9.88
C CYS A 409 -8.43 38.58 9.19
N LEU A 410 -8.55 38.69 7.88
CA LEU A 410 -7.97 39.80 7.14
C LEU A 410 -8.53 41.10 7.75
N HIS A 411 -7.66 41.92 8.32
CA HIS A 411 -7.92 43.34 8.45
C HIS A 411 -6.68 44.12 8.04
N GLU A 412 -6.92 44.91 7.00
CA GLU A 412 -6.17 46.05 6.43
C GLU A 412 -4.88 45.79 5.65
#